data_AF-A0A7C7GC68-F1
#
_entry.id   AF-A0A7C7GC68-F1
#
_cell.length_a   1.000
_cell.length_b   1.000
_cell.length_c   1.000
_cell.angle_alpha   90.00
_cell.angle_beta   90.00
_cell.angle_gamma   90.00
#
_symmetry.space_group_name_H-M   'P 1'
#
loop_
_entity.id
_entity.type
_entity.pdbx_description
1 polymer ?
#
loop_
_entity_poly.entity_id
_entity_poly.type
_entity_poly.pdbx_seq_one_letter_code
_entity_poly.pdbx_strand_id
1 'polypeptide(L)'
;MKITAIETFKVRTIGRMPWLFCAIRTDEGITGYSEFGSGALHMGITGLVEDLGRRLIGQDPLPVDKLYMDMYRWTRSEAGGATAMAIAGIELALWDIKGKFHDVPVYRLVGGPFREKQRVYWSHLATYRVRSAEILGKPKLRTMEDVANCAREAVDAGYTAFKTNIVFP
;
A
#
# COMPACT_ATOMS: atom_id res chain seq x y z
N MET A 1 14.45 21.68 3.46
CA MET A 1 14.32 20.48 2.62
C MET A 1 13.39 20.75 1.44
N LYS A 2 13.76 20.29 0.24
CA LYS A 2 12.97 20.38 -0.99
C LYS A 2 12.90 19.04 -1.70
N ILE A 3 11.78 18.76 -2.35
CA ILE A 3 11.61 17.59 -3.21
C ILE A 3 12.46 17.77 -4.48
N THR A 4 13.29 16.77 -4.79
CA THR A 4 14.17 16.77 -5.96
C THR A 4 13.73 15.78 -7.04
N ALA A 5 13.07 14.69 -6.66
CA ALA A 5 12.56 13.68 -7.59
C ALA A 5 11.38 12.93 -7.00
N ILE A 6 10.49 12.47 -7.87
CA ILE A 6 9.37 11.57 -7.57
C ILE A 6 9.41 10.46 -8.60
N GLU A 7 9.66 9.24 -8.15
CA GLU A 7 9.87 8.06 -8.99
C GLU A 7 8.82 6.99 -8.68
N THR A 8 8.41 6.23 -9.69
CA THR A 8 7.56 5.05 -9.48
C THR A 8 8.25 3.77 -9.94
N PHE A 9 8.06 2.69 -9.18
CA PHE A 9 8.65 1.39 -9.45
C PHE A 9 7.55 0.37 -9.66
N LYS A 10 7.66 -0.39 -10.75
CA LYS A 10 6.79 -1.54 -11.05
C LYS A 10 7.56 -2.80 -10.70
N VAL A 11 7.16 -3.47 -9.62
CA VAL A 11 7.82 -4.69 -9.15
C VAL A 11 6.97 -5.89 -9.55
N ARG A 12 7.58 -6.80 -10.32
CA ARG A 12 6.96 -8.07 -10.69
C ARG A 12 6.67 -8.87 -9.42
N THR A 13 5.44 -9.33 -9.27
CA THR A 13 5.03 -10.17 -8.15
C THR A 13 4.86 -11.61 -8.60
N ILE A 14 4.62 -12.49 -7.64
CA ILE A 14 4.20 -13.88 -7.90
C ILE A 14 2.77 -13.95 -8.49
N GLY A 15 1.99 -12.86 -8.37
CA GLY A 15 0.66 -12.73 -8.95
C GLY A 15 0.68 -12.12 -10.37
N ARG A 16 -0.51 -11.91 -10.93
CA ARG A 16 -0.65 -11.35 -12.29
C ARG A 16 -0.35 -9.84 -12.35
N MET A 17 -0.61 -9.12 -11.26
CA MET A 17 -0.48 -7.66 -11.21
C MET A 17 0.82 -7.27 -10.51
N PRO A 18 1.52 -6.21 -10.97
CA PRO A 18 2.72 -5.73 -10.30
C PRO A 18 2.35 -5.01 -8.99
N TRP A 19 3.29 -5.00 -8.04
CA TRP A 19 3.28 -4.02 -6.95
C TRP A 19 3.85 -2.71 -7.45
N LEU A 20 3.30 -1.61 -6.92
CA LEU A 20 3.71 -0.27 -7.30
C LEU A 20 4.24 0.45 -6.07
N PHE A 21 5.44 1.01 -6.21
CA PHE A 21 6.06 1.81 -5.18
C PHE A 21 6.32 3.21 -5.68
N CYS A 22 6.20 4.20 -4.79
CA CYS A 22 6.61 5.57 -5.03
C CYS A 22 7.85 5.86 -4.17
N ALA A 23 8.85 6.56 -4.72
CA ALA A 23 9.92 7.15 -3.93
C ALA A 23 10.00 8.65 -4.17
N ILE A 24 10.04 9.43 -3.09
CA ILE A 24 10.22 10.88 -3.13
C ILE A 24 11.59 11.19 -2.53
N ARG A 25 12.47 11.81 -3.32
CA ARG A 25 13.81 12.22 -2.91
C ARG A 25 13.84 13.68 -2.52
N THR A 26 14.72 14.01 -1.59
CA THR A 26 14.94 15.39 -1.16
C THR A 26 16.39 15.84 -1.33
N ASP A 27 16.62 17.15 -1.30
CA ASP A 27 17.95 17.78 -1.34
C ASP A 27 18.79 17.55 -0.08
N GLU A 28 18.17 17.09 1.01
CA GLU A 28 18.82 16.72 2.28
C GLU A 28 19.11 15.22 2.37
N GLY A 29 18.90 14.46 1.28
CA GLY A 29 19.20 13.02 1.22
C GLY A 29 18.16 12.11 1.86
N ILE A 30 17.08 12.65 2.43
CA ILE A 30 15.95 11.86 2.95
C ILE A 30 15.13 11.36 1.76
N THR A 31 14.82 10.07 1.75
CA THR A 31 13.91 9.47 0.76
C THR A 31 12.72 8.85 1.47
N GLY A 32 11.52 9.22 1.03
CA GLY A 32 10.25 8.61 1.46
C GLY A 32 9.79 7.56 0.48
N TYR A 33 9.18 6.50 1.00
CA TYR A 33 8.65 5.40 0.22
C TYR A 33 7.18 5.15 0.53
N SER A 34 6.45 4.64 -0.47
CA SER A 34 5.12 4.10 -0.28
C SER A 34 4.85 2.94 -1.23
N GLU A 35 3.84 2.14 -0.91
CA GLU A 35 3.17 1.22 -1.84
C GLU A 35 1.79 1.79 -2.16
N PHE A 36 1.34 1.69 -3.42
CA PHE A 36 0.05 2.26 -3.83
C PHE A 36 -0.65 1.46 -4.93
N GLY A 37 -1.96 1.65 -5.02
CA GLY A 37 -2.79 1.01 -6.04
C GLY A 37 -2.87 -0.51 -5.91
N SER A 38 -3.68 -1.13 -6.78
CA SER A 38 -3.86 -2.59 -6.82
C SER A 38 -3.05 -3.28 -7.93
N GLY A 39 -2.29 -2.50 -8.71
CA GLY A 39 -1.59 -2.96 -9.92
C GLY A 39 -2.48 -3.14 -11.16
N ALA A 40 -3.81 -3.17 -11.04
CA ALA A 40 -4.72 -3.36 -12.17
C ALA A 40 -4.59 -2.27 -13.24
N LEU A 41 -4.49 -1.00 -12.82
CA LEU A 41 -4.30 0.16 -13.69
C LEU A 41 -2.87 0.70 -13.64
N HIS A 42 -1.88 -0.18 -13.45
CA HIS A 42 -0.47 0.17 -13.24
C HIS A 42 0.16 1.09 -14.30
N MET A 43 -0.34 1.09 -15.54
CA MET A 43 0.16 2.01 -16.57
C MET A 43 -0.37 3.43 -16.36
N GLY A 44 -1.69 3.57 -16.16
CA GLY A 44 -2.33 4.88 -15.99
C GLY A 44 -2.00 5.52 -14.64
N ILE A 45 -2.04 4.75 -13.56
CA ILE A 45 -1.81 5.29 -12.22
C ILE A 45 -0.36 5.79 -12.02
N THR A 46 0.63 5.20 -12.68
CA THR A 46 2.01 5.72 -12.63
C THR A 46 2.16 7.03 -13.38
N GLY A 47 1.43 7.21 -14.49
CA GLY A 47 1.37 8.50 -15.19
C GLY A 47 0.72 9.59 -14.34
N LEU A 48 -0.36 9.25 -13.60
CA LEU A 48 -0.99 10.18 -12.67
C LEU A 48 -0.04 10.63 -11.55
N VAL A 49 0.78 9.73 -11.01
CA VAL A 49 1.82 10.10 -10.03
C VAL A 49 2.85 11.04 -10.65
N GLU A 50 3.25 10.82 -11.91
CA GLU A 50 4.17 11.70 -12.62
C GLU A 50 3.57 13.11 -12.85
N ASP A 51 2.34 13.19 -13.34
CA ASP A 51 1.63 14.44 -13.60
C ASP A 51 1.46 15.29 -12.33
N LEU A 52 1.04 14.66 -11.23
CA LEU A 52 0.94 15.29 -9.92
C LEU A 52 2.32 15.68 -9.37
N GLY A 53 3.29 14.76 -9.46
CA GLY A 53 4.62 14.89 -8.88
C GLY A 53 5.44 16.03 -9.48
N ARG A 54 5.32 16.28 -10.79
CA ARG A 54 6.00 17.41 -11.46
C ARG A 54 5.70 18.75 -10.80
N ARG A 55 4.50 18.93 -10.27
CA ARG A 55 4.07 20.17 -9.60
C ARG A 55 4.63 20.30 -8.18
N LEU A 56 5.13 19.21 -7.60
CA LEU A 56 5.68 19.16 -6.23
C LEU A 56 7.19 19.36 -6.17
N ILE A 57 7.89 19.24 -7.31
CA ILE A 57 9.34 19.46 -7.37
C ILE A 57 9.69 20.87 -6.86
N GLY A 58 10.70 20.94 -5.99
CA GLY A 58 11.16 22.18 -5.35
C GLY A 58 10.34 22.63 -4.13
N GLN A 59 9.21 21.98 -3.82
CA GLN A 59 8.42 22.28 -2.63
C GLN A 59 8.99 21.58 -1.38
N ASP A 60 8.69 22.16 -0.21
CA ASP A 60 8.94 21.53 1.09
C ASP A 60 7.99 20.32 1.28
N PRO A 61 8.50 19.09 1.55
CA PRO A 61 7.66 17.90 1.71
C PRO A 61 6.96 17.80 3.09
N LEU A 62 7.33 18.61 4.09
CA LEU A 62 6.83 18.47 5.47
C LEU A 62 5.36 18.90 5.69
N PRO A 63 4.80 19.87 4.93
CA PRO A 63 3.38 20.24 4.99
C PRO A 63 2.46 19.22 4.28
N VAL A 64 2.48 17.95 4.70
CA VAL A 64 1.80 16.83 4.01
C VAL A 64 0.32 17.10 3.71
N ASP A 65 -0.47 17.55 4.70
CA ASP A 65 -1.90 17.85 4.50
C ASP A 65 -2.15 18.96 3.48
N LYS A 66 -1.27 19.98 3.45
CA LYS A 66 -1.34 21.07 2.46
C LYS A 66 -1.07 20.50 1.06
N LEU A 67 -0.03 19.67 0.91
CA LEU A 67 0.31 19.06 -0.37
C LEU A 67 -0.78 18.09 -0.86
N TYR A 68 -1.37 17.31 0.04
CA TYR A 68 -2.54 16.48 -0.24
C TYR A 68 -3.70 17.33 -0.78
N MET A 69 -4.06 18.40 -0.07
CA MET A 69 -5.17 19.27 -0.46
C MET A 69 -4.90 20.01 -1.78
N ASP A 70 -3.65 20.35 -2.06
CA ASP A 70 -3.28 20.95 -3.34
C ASP A 70 -3.46 19.95 -4.49
N MET A 71 -2.94 18.73 -4.36
CA MET A 71 -3.15 17.68 -5.35
C MET A 71 -4.64 17.39 -5.58
N TYR A 72 -5.42 17.28 -4.51
CA TYR A 72 -6.87 17.07 -4.60
C TYR A 72 -7.58 18.22 -5.35
N ARG A 73 -7.20 19.48 -5.10
CA ARG A 73 -7.77 20.64 -5.79
C ARG A 73 -7.38 20.68 -7.27
N TRP A 74 -6.16 20.29 -7.60
CA TRP A 74 -5.67 20.25 -8.99
C TRP A 74 -6.44 19.26 -9.85
N THR A 75 -6.93 18.16 -9.24
CA THR A 75 -7.62 17.07 -9.95
C THR A 75 -9.07 16.95 -9.53
N ARG A 76 -9.71 18.08 -9.19
CA ARG A 76 -11.09 18.08 -8.65
C ARG A 76 -12.08 17.45 -9.63
N SER A 77 -11.89 17.67 -10.93
CA SER A 77 -12.76 17.16 -11.99
C SER A 77 -12.58 15.66 -12.23
N GLU A 78 -11.43 15.11 -11.82
CA GLU A 78 -11.02 13.71 -12.00
C GLU A 78 -10.90 12.97 -10.65
N ALA A 79 -11.57 13.48 -9.61
CA ALA A 79 -11.39 13.01 -8.24
C ALA A 79 -11.84 11.56 -8.03
N GLY A 80 -11.21 10.89 -7.06
CA GLY A 80 -11.51 9.50 -6.71
C GLY A 80 -10.74 8.48 -7.55
N GLY A 81 -11.12 7.20 -7.45
CA GLY A 81 -10.57 6.12 -8.26
C GLY A 81 -9.03 6.10 -8.33
N ALA A 82 -8.50 6.00 -9.55
CA ALA A 82 -7.05 5.96 -9.79
C ALA A 82 -6.33 7.25 -9.37
N THR A 83 -6.98 8.41 -9.52
CA THR A 83 -6.44 9.71 -9.09
C THR A 83 -6.22 9.74 -7.57
N ALA A 84 -7.21 9.32 -6.79
CA ALA A 84 -7.08 9.25 -5.34
C ALA A 84 -6.00 8.25 -4.91
N MET A 85 -5.86 7.11 -5.61
CA MET A 85 -4.80 6.15 -5.34
C MET A 85 -3.40 6.71 -5.68
N ALA A 86 -3.27 7.53 -6.73
CA ALA A 86 -2.02 8.21 -7.07
C ALA A 86 -1.64 9.27 -6.02
N ILE A 87 -2.62 10.06 -5.57
CA ILE A 87 -2.45 11.01 -4.45
C ILE A 87 -1.97 10.27 -3.21
N ALA A 88 -2.61 9.16 -2.85
CA ALA A 88 -2.21 8.36 -1.68
C ALA A 88 -0.76 7.82 -1.80
N GLY A 89 -0.33 7.42 -3.00
CA GLY A 89 1.05 7.01 -3.23
C GLY A 89 2.07 8.11 -2.94
N ILE A 90 1.78 9.35 -3.35
CA ILE A 90 2.64 10.49 -3.04
C ILE A 90 2.55 10.83 -1.54
N GLU A 91 1.35 10.95 -1.01
CA GLU A 91 1.10 11.36 0.38
C GLU A 91 1.77 10.43 1.41
N LEU A 92 1.64 9.11 1.24
CA LEU A 92 2.27 8.14 2.14
C LEU A 92 3.80 8.24 2.13
N ALA A 93 4.41 8.53 0.97
CA ALA A 93 5.85 8.74 0.88
C ALA A 93 6.27 10.07 1.55
N LEU A 94 5.43 11.11 1.49
CA LEU A 94 5.65 12.36 2.24
C LEU A 94 5.55 12.14 3.76
N TRP A 95 4.61 11.31 4.23
CA TRP A 95 4.54 10.90 5.64
C TRP A 95 5.78 10.13 6.09
N ASP A 96 6.31 9.23 5.25
CA ASP A 96 7.57 8.52 5.52
C ASP A 96 8.76 9.50 5.62
N ILE A 97 8.86 10.50 4.71
CA ILE A 97 9.83 11.59 4.83
C ILE A 97 9.68 12.31 6.16
N LYS A 98 8.46 12.69 6.53
CA LYS A 98 8.20 13.44 7.75
C LYS A 98 8.58 12.66 9.01
N GLY A 99 8.31 11.36 9.04
CA GLY A 99 8.76 10.46 10.11
C GLY A 99 10.28 10.43 10.22
N LYS A 100 10.98 10.19 9.10
CA LYS A 100 12.45 10.16 9.02
C LYS A 100 13.09 11.49 9.39
N PHE A 101 12.53 12.60 8.94
CA PHE A 101 13.01 13.95 9.25
C PHE A 101 12.95 14.26 10.74
N HIS A 102 11.90 13.81 11.43
CA HIS A 102 11.74 13.98 12.87
C HIS A 102 12.34 12.85 13.70
N ASP A 103 12.96 11.84 13.07
CA ASP A 103 13.46 10.62 13.71
C ASP A 103 12.42 9.92 14.61
N VAL A 104 11.19 9.85 14.11
CA VAL A 104 10.08 9.16 14.80
C VAL A 104 9.29 8.28 13.85
N PRO A 105 8.73 7.16 14.34
CA PRO A 105 7.80 6.38 13.54
C PRO A 105 6.54 7.18 13.22
N VAL A 106 5.99 7.03 12.02
CA VAL A 106 4.85 7.82 11.50
C VAL A 106 3.65 7.84 12.46
N TYR A 107 3.37 6.75 13.19
CA TYR A 107 2.26 6.71 14.13
C TYR A 107 2.37 7.77 15.26
N ARG A 108 3.58 8.23 15.60
CA ARG A 108 3.79 9.32 16.58
C ARG A 108 3.32 10.68 16.06
N LEU A 109 3.36 10.87 14.74
CA LEU A 109 2.94 12.11 14.09
C LEU A 109 1.42 12.24 13.98
N VAL A 110 0.68 11.14 14.14
CA VAL A 110 -0.79 11.08 14.07
C VAL A 110 -1.44 10.87 15.45
N GLY A 111 -0.80 11.38 16.50
CA GLY A 111 -1.33 11.36 17.87
C GLY A 111 -0.70 10.30 18.79
N GLY A 112 0.18 9.44 18.27
CA GLY A 112 0.88 8.44 19.08
C GLY A 112 0.09 7.16 19.33
N PRO A 113 0.70 6.20 20.07
CA PRO A 113 0.13 4.88 20.25
C PRO A 113 -1.01 4.91 21.28
N PHE A 114 -2.21 4.49 20.86
CA PHE A 114 -3.34 4.19 21.76
C PHE A 114 -3.35 2.73 22.25
N ARG A 115 -2.49 1.89 21.66
CA ARG A 115 -2.37 0.46 21.94
C ARG A 115 -0.95 -0.01 21.65
N GLU A 116 -0.50 -1.04 22.36
CA GLU A 116 0.83 -1.64 22.16
C GLU A 116 0.84 -2.74 21.10
N LYS A 117 -0.30 -3.39 20.88
CA LYS A 117 -0.48 -4.45 19.88
C LYS A 117 -1.79 -4.28 19.13
N GLN A 118 -1.81 -4.72 17.86
CA GLN A 118 -3.00 -4.76 17.03
C GLN A 118 -3.36 -6.21 16.70
N ARG A 119 -4.60 -6.60 16.99
CA ARG A 119 -5.10 -7.93 16.62
C ARG A 119 -5.26 -7.98 15.10
N VAL A 120 -4.62 -8.95 14.46
CA VAL A 120 -4.78 -9.24 13.03
C VAL A 120 -5.64 -10.48 12.82
N TYR A 121 -6.17 -10.62 11.61
CA TYR A 121 -6.90 -11.81 11.18
C TYR A 121 -6.25 -12.38 9.92
N TRP A 122 -6.37 -13.68 9.71
CA TRP A 122 -5.92 -14.29 8.46
C TRP A 122 -6.91 -13.96 7.35
N SER A 123 -6.57 -12.98 6.52
CA SER A 123 -7.36 -12.58 5.36
C SER A 123 -7.17 -13.54 4.18
N HIS A 124 -8.22 -13.75 3.38
CA HIS A 124 -8.23 -14.67 2.24
C HIS A 124 -7.88 -16.12 2.61
N LEU A 125 -8.33 -16.56 3.80
CA LEU A 125 -8.22 -17.95 4.24
C LEU A 125 -8.84 -18.86 3.17
N ALA A 126 -8.10 -19.91 2.77
CA ALA A 126 -8.43 -20.83 1.69
C ALA A 126 -8.54 -20.19 0.29
N THR A 127 -9.02 -18.95 0.12
CA THR A 127 -9.21 -18.28 -1.17
C THR A 127 -7.99 -18.37 -2.08
N TYR A 128 -6.80 -18.03 -1.58
CA TYR A 128 -5.59 -18.11 -2.39
C TYR A 128 -5.09 -19.54 -2.60
N ARG A 129 -5.31 -20.47 -1.67
CA ARG A 129 -4.94 -21.88 -1.86
C ARG A 129 -5.87 -22.59 -2.85
N VAL A 130 -7.14 -22.20 -2.93
CA VAL A 130 -8.07 -22.70 -3.95
C VAL A 130 -7.71 -22.13 -5.33
N ARG A 131 -7.49 -20.82 -5.41
CA ARG A 131 -7.33 -20.10 -6.70
C ARG A 131 -5.89 -20.07 -7.23
N SER A 132 -4.90 -20.26 -6.37
CA SER A 132 -3.49 -19.94 -6.65
C SER A 132 -2.51 -20.77 -5.80
N ALA A 133 -2.84 -22.03 -5.51
CA ALA A 133 -2.02 -22.90 -4.64
C ALA A 133 -0.55 -23.00 -5.06
N GLU A 134 -0.32 -23.11 -6.37
CA GLU A 134 1.01 -23.24 -6.96
C GLU A 134 1.89 -22.01 -6.67
N ILE A 135 1.32 -20.81 -6.80
CA ILE A 135 1.97 -19.54 -6.46
C ILE A 135 2.37 -19.51 -4.98
N LEU A 136 1.58 -20.12 -4.10
CA LEU A 136 1.86 -20.18 -2.67
C LEU A 136 2.84 -21.31 -2.30
N GLY A 137 3.21 -22.19 -3.24
CA GLY A 137 3.95 -23.41 -2.93
C GLY A 137 3.18 -24.32 -1.95
N LYS A 138 1.84 -24.31 -2.01
CA LYS A 138 0.97 -25.08 -1.12
C LYS A 138 0.11 -26.08 -1.91
N PRO A 139 -0.28 -27.21 -1.31
CA PRO A 139 -1.24 -28.11 -1.94
C PRO A 139 -2.55 -27.38 -2.27
N LYS A 140 -3.09 -27.64 -3.46
CA LYS A 140 -4.41 -27.14 -3.86
C LYS A 140 -5.48 -27.85 -3.04
N LEU A 141 -6.36 -27.07 -2.42
CA LEU A 141 -7.52 -27.59 -1.70
C LEU A 141 -8.54 -28.12 -2.72
N ARG A 142 -9.11 -29.30 -2.49
CA ARG A 142 -10.04 -29.97 -3.42
C ARG A 142 -11.38 -30.33 -2.78
N THR A 143 -11.49 -30.25 -1.46
CA THR A 143 -12.70 -30.60 -0.71
C THR A 143 -13.02 -29.55 0.35
N MET A 144 -14.27 -29.53 0.82
CA MET A 144 -14.65 -28.68 1.95
C MET A 144 -13.93 -29.07 3.25
N GLU A 145 -13.52 -30.33 3.39
CA GLU A 145 -12.68 -30.76 4.51
C GLU A 145 -11.29 -30.12 4.45
N ASP A 146 -10.69 -29.98 3.25
CA ASP A 146 -9.42 -29.25 3.09
C ASP A 146 -9.53 -27.77 3.50
N VAL A 147 -10.70 -27.16 3.24
CA VAL A 147 -11.00 -25.79 3.67
C VAL A 147 -11.15 -25.74 5.20
N ALA A 148 -11.82 -26.72 5.81
CA ALA A 148 -11.93 -26.83 7.27
C ALA A 148 -10.54 -27.03 7.92
N ASN A 149 -9.68 -27.85 7.33
CA ASN A 149 -8.29 -28.02 7.75
C ASN A 149 -7.50 -26.71 7.68
N CYS A 150 -7.67 -25.90 6.63
CA CYS A 150 -7.06 -24.57 6.58
C CYS A 150 -7.50 -23.66 7.72
N ALA A 151 -8.77 -23.75 8.16
CA ALA A 151 -9.24 -22.98 9.30
C ALA A 151 -8.59 -23.44 10.62
N ARG A 152 -8.37 -24.76 10.79
CA ARG A 152 -7.61 -25.31 11.93
C ARG A 152 -6.17 -24.79 11.92
N GLU A 153 -5.49 -24.80 10.76
CA GLU A 153 -4.14 -24.23 10.63
C GLU A 153 -4.06 -22.77 11.07
N ALA A 154 -5.10 -21.96 10.80
CA ALA A 154 -5.13 -20.57 11.25
C ALA A 154 -5.19 -20.47 12.79
N VAL A 155 -5.98 -21.32 13.44
CA VAL A 155 -6.04 -21.39 14.91
C VAL A 155 -4.70 -21.85 15.48
N ASP A 156 -4.10 -22.89 14.91
CA ASP A 156 -2.80 -23.43 15.33
C ASP A 156 -1.69 -22.38 15.19
N ALA A 157 -1.77 -21.52 14.17
CA ALA A 157 -0.88 -20.38 13.97
C ALA A 157 -1.16 -19.19 14.91
N GLY A 158 -2.10 -19.32 15.86
CA GLY A 158 -2.43 -18.30 16.85
C GLY A 158 -3.43 -17.24 16.37
N TYR A 159 -4.00 -17.39 15.17
CA TYR A 159 -5.06 -16.49 14.72
C TYR A 159 -6.36 -16.82 15.44
N THR A 160 -6.99 -15.78 15.97
CA THR A 160 -8.30 -15.89 16.64
C THR A 160 -9.44 -15.42 15.74
N ALA A 161 -9.13 -15.04 14.50
CA ALA A 161 -10.08 -14.63 13.48
C ALA A 161 -9.49 -14.87 12.09
N PHE A 162 -10.35 -15.21 11.14
CA PHE A 162 -10.01 -15.35 9.73
C PHE A 162 -11.16 -14.87 8.85
N LYS A 163 -10.88 -14.63 7.57
CA LYS A 163 -11.86 -14.24 6.57
C LYS A 163 -11.65 -15.03 5.30
N THR A 164 -12.71 -15.63 4.78
CA THR A 164 -12.72 -16.30 3.48
C THR A 164 -13.65 -15.57 2.50
N ASN A 165 -13.76 -16.08 1.28
CA ASN A 165 -14.75 -15.68 0.28
C ASN A 165 -15.66 -16.88 -0.02
N ILE A 166 -16.61 -16.72 -0.94
CA ILE A 166 -17.28 -17.88 -1.53
C ILE A 166 -16.22 -18.67 -2.31
N VAL A 167 -15.83 -19.82 -1.74
CA VAL A 167 -14.80 -20.71 -2.26
C VAL A 167 -15.40 -22.08 -2.47
N PHE A 168 -15.27 -22.61 -3.68
CA PHE A 168 -15.61 -23.98 -4.03
C PHE A 168 -14.27 -24.64 -4.45
N PRO A 169 -13.69 -25.48 -3.58
CA PRO A 169 -12.38 -26.10 -3.82
C PRO A 169 -12.41 -27.10 -4.99
#